data_AF-A0A2W2H495-F1
#
_entry.id   AF-A0A2W2H495-F1
#
_cell.length_a   1.000
_cell.length_b   1.000
_cell.length_c   1.000
_cell.angle_alpha   90.00
_cell.angle_beta   90.00
_cell.angle_gamma   90.00
#
_symmetry.space_group_name_H-M   'P 1'
#
loop_
_entity.id
_entity.type
_entity.pdbx_description
1 polymer ?
#
loop_
_entity_poly.entity_id
_entity_poly.type
_entity_poly.pdbx_seq_one_letter_code
_entity_poly.pdbx_strand_id
1 'polypeptide(L)'
;MEGVRTDAEGGLQAFLDAQATVADTTTVSLYQFNDRFEVVYEGVALAEVPPLKLVPRGTTALYDAIGEAVTRTDEQIAVLDAGRRPDEVIAVIQTDGQENASREYNARGVKRLIATRQQSGWTFVFLSADPSAFAVADSVGISRDTTIHYGGDKTRDTLTSAGQMVARGSESGVYGFTEEERDASRSGE
;
A
#
# COMPACT_ATOMS: atom_id res chain seq x y z
N MET A 1 -2.98 -10.57 19.04
CA MET A 1 -3.25 -11.00 17.66
C MET A 1 -4.65 -10.61 17.19
N GLU A 2 -5.72 -10.81 17.97
CA GLU A 2 -7.06 -10.32 17.55
C GLU A 2 -7.17 -8.78 17.47
N GLY A 3 -6.57 -8.02 18.39
CA GLY A 3 -6.60 -6.54 18.35
C GLY A 3 -5.97 -5.95 17.07
N VAL A 4 -4.71 -6.32 16.78
CA VAL A 4 -3.99 -5.88 15.56
C VAL A 4 -4.74 -6.23 14.28
N ARG A 5 -5.37 -7.41 14.24
CA ARG A 5 -6.20 -7.83 13.12
C ARG A 5 -7.41 -6.91 12.94
N THR A 6 -8.18 -6.67 14.00
CA THR A 6 -9.35 -5.79 13.96
C THR A 6 -8.97 -4.36 13.60
N ASP A 7 -7.83 -3.87 14.09
CA ASP A 7 -7.32 -2.54 13.76
C ASP A 7 -6.88 -2.43 12.30
N ALA A 8 -6.26 -3.47 11.74
CA ALA A 8 -5.90 -3.53 10.32
C ALA A 8 -7.13 -3.62 9.41
N GLU A 9 -8.11 -4.49 9.75
CA GLU A 9 -9.36 -4.61 9.01
C GLU A 9 -10.16 -3.30 9.04
N GLY A 10 -10.30 -2.68 10.23
CA GLY A 10 -10.96 -1.39 10.39
C GLY A 10 -10.20 -0.22 9.76
N GLY A 11 -8.87 -0.26 9.77
CA GLY A 11 -8.01 0.71 9.13
C GLY A 11 -8.12 0.66 7.60
N LEU A 12 -8.15 -0.53 7.01
CA LEU A 12 -8.38 -0.66 5.57
C LEU A 12 -9.77 -0.17 5.19
N GLN A 13 -10.80 -0.46 5.98
CA GLN A 13 -12.13 0.08 5.72
C GLN A 13 -12.11 1.61 5.74
N ALA A 14 -11.47 2.24 6.73
CA ALA A 14 -11.33 3.69 6.79
C ALA A 14 -10.54 4.27 5.59
N PHE A 15 -9.52 3.54 5.12
CA PHE A 15 -8.79 3.91 3.90
C PHE A 15 -9.72 3.91 2.67
N LEU A 16 -10.51 2.85 2.49
CA LEU A 16 -11.45 2.71 1.38
C LEU A 16 -12.57 3.76 1.44
N ASP A 17 -13.08 4.06 2.64
CA ASP A 17 -14.08 5.10 2.85
C ASP A 17 -13.54 6.48 2.45
N ALA A 18 -12.27 6.78 2.74
CA ALA A 18 -11.61 8.01 2.29
C ALA A 18 -11.45 8.04 0.76
N GLN A 19 -11.22 6.90 0.10
CA GLN A 19 -11.16 6.86 -1.37
C GLN A 19 -12.54 7.10 -1.98
N ALA A 20 -13.60 6.66 -1.30
CA ALA A 20 -14.97 6.82 -1.78
C ALA A 20 -15.46 8.29 -1.76
N THR A 21 -14.72 9.19 -1.10
CA THR A 21 -15.02 10.64 -1.14
C THR A 21 -14.46 11.34 -2.37
N VAL A 22 -13.50 10.71 -3.06
CA VAL A 22 -12.94 11.24 -4.32
C VAL A 22 -13.95 10.98 -5.44
N ALA A 23 -14.14 11.95 -6.34
CA ALA A 23 -15.16 11.88 -7.38
C ALA A 23 -14.86 10.88 -8.52
N ASP A 24 -13.71 10.20 -8.47
CA ASP A 24 -13.19 9.39 -9.56
C ASP A 24 -13.64 7.93 -9.53
N THR A 25 -13.66 7.31 -10.71
CA THR A 25 -13.94 5.88 -10.84
C THR A 25 -12.74 5.08 -10.33
N THR A 26 -12.89 4.44 -9.18
CA THR A 26 -11.82 3.70 -8.53
C THR A 26 -12.06 2.19 -8.59
N THR A 27 -11.02 1.44 -8.96
CA THR A 27 -10.97 -0.02 -8.79
C THR A 27 -9.87 -0.37 -7.79
N VAL A 28 -10.06 -1.47 -7.06
CA VAL A 28 -9.16 -1.90 -5.99
C VAL A 28 -8.76 -3.34 -6.22
N SER A 29 -7.46 -3.59 -6.09
CA SER A 29 -6.88 -4.92 -5.97
C SER A 29 -6.26 -5.05 -4.58
N LEU A 30 -6.51 -6.18 -3.90
CA LEU A 30 -5.95 -6.45 -2.59
C LEU A 30 -5.20 -7.78 -2.61
N TYR A 31 -3.95 -7.71 -2.16
CA TYR A 31 -3.06 -8.83 -2.04
C TYR A 31 -2.64 -8.98 -0.58
N GLN A 32 -2.71 -10.19 -0.04
CA GLN A 32 -2.13 -10.54 1.25
C GLN A 32 -0.84 -11.30 1.00
N PHE A 33 0.10 -11.20 1.95
CA PHE A 33 1.35 -11.94 1.81
C PHE A 33 1.98 -12.32 3.14
N ASN A 34 2.79 -13.37 3.08
CA ASN A 34 3.74 -13.81 4.08
C ASN A 34 4.96 -14.43 3.38
N ASP A 35 5.27 -15.73 3.54
CA ASP A 35 6.12 -16.49 2.61
C ASP A 35 5.39 -16.87 1.30
N ARG A 36 4.10 -16.57 1.22
CA ARG A 36 3.25 -16.79 0.05
C ARG A 36 2.55 -15.50 -0.34
N PHE A 37 2.27 -15.38 -1.63
CA PHE A 37 1.43 -14.32 -2.17
C PHE A 37 0.00 -14.83 -2.36
N GLU A 38 -0.98 -14.10 -1.84
CA GLU A 38 -2.39 -14.43 -1.94
C GLU A 38 -3.16 -13.28 -2.60
N VAL A 39 -3.87 -13.60 -3.67
CA VAL A 39 -4.82 -12.68 -4.30
C VAL A 39 -6.15 -12.75 -3.57
N VAL A 40 -6.55 -11.66 -2.91
CA VAL A 40 -7.87 -11.58 -2.27
C VAL A 40 -8.92 -11.19 -3.29
N TYR A 41 -8.65 -10.13 -4.05
CA TYR A 41 -9.44 -9.71 -5.20
C TYR A 41 -8.63 -8.75 -6.09
N GLU A 42 -9.03 -8.62 -7.35
CA GLU A 42 -8.36 -7.81 -8.37
C GLU A 42 -9.37 -6.98 -9.16
N GLY A 43 -9.09 -5.68 -9.35
CA GLY A 43 -9.87 -4.81 -10.23
C GLY A 43 -11.34 -4.63 -9.85
N VAL A 44 -11.69 -4.81 -8.57
CA VAL A 44 -13.08 -4.68 -8.09
C VAL A 44 -13.42 -3.21 -7.95
N ALA A 45 -14.60 -2.80 -8.42
CA ALA A 45 -15.08 -1.42 -8.23
C ALA A 45 -15.13 -1.10 -6.73
N LEU A 46 -14.70 0.10 -6.33
CA LEU A 46 -14.60 0.48 -4.92
C LEU A 46 -15.91 0.23 -4.13
N ALA A 47 -17.07 0.49 -4.75
CA ALA A 47 -18.39 0.26 -4.16
C ALA A 47 -18.75 -1.21 -3.93
N GLU A 48 -18.04 -2.14 -4.57
CA GLU A 48 -18.25 -3.59 -4.51
C GLU A 48 -17.15 -4.32 -3.73
N VAL A 49 -16.20 -3.58 -3.14
CA VAL A 49 -15.09 -4.17 -2.39
C VAL A 49 -15.64 -4.93 -1.17
N PRO A 50 -15.34 -6.24 -1.05
CA PRO A 50 -15.76 -7.01 0.11
C PRO A 50 -14.92 -6.64 1.34
N PRO A 51 -15.47 -6.77 2.56
CA PRO A 51 -14.70 -6.58 3.78
C PRO A 51 -13.47 -7.50 3.82
N LEU A 52 -12.31 -6.95 4.19
CA LEU A 52 -11.09 -7.74 4.37
C LEU A 52 -11.25 -8.71 5.53
N LYS A 53 -10.75 -9.93 5.33
CA LYS A 53 -10.48 -10.90 6.39
C LYS A 53 -8.99 -11.16 6.43
N LEU A 54 -8.32 -10.56 7.40
CA LEU A 54 -6.87 -10.68 7.55
C LEU A 54 -6.53 -11.99 8.26
N VAL A 55 -5.59 -12.75 7.70
CA VAL A 55 -5.10 -14.00 8.32
C VAL A 55 -3.59 -13.86 8.59
N PRO A 56 -3.20 -13.23 9.72
CA PRO A 56 -1.79 -12.94 10.00
C PRO A 56 -1.04 -14.23 10.33
N ARG A 57 0.03 -14.54 9.58
CA ARG A 57 0.90 -15.72 9.79
C ARG A 57 2.29 -15.51 9.18
N GLY A 58 3.34 -16.06 9.81
CA GLY A 58 4.57 -16.46 9.13
C GLY A 58 5.67 -15.41 9.02
N THR A 59 6.46 -15.53 7.96
CA THR A 59 7.59 -14.66 7.57
C THR A 59 7.14 -13.60 6.54
N THR A 60 8.05 -12.74 6.09
CA THR A 60 7.72 -11.59 5.25
C THR A 60 8.54 -11.65 3.95
N ALA A 61 7.92 -12.08 2.85
CA ALA A 61 8.46 -11.99 1.49
C ALA A 61 7.99 -10.68 0.81
N LEU A 62 8.38 -9.56 1.40
CA LEU A 62 8.00 -8.20 0.97
C LEU A 62 8.41 -7.90 -0.47
N TYR A 63 9.64 -8.24 -0.86
CA TYR A 63 10.13 -7.95 -2.21
C TYR A 63 9.38 -8.75 -3.27
N ASP A 64 9.10 -10.03 -3.00
CA ASP A 64 8.29 -10.86 -3.88
C ASP A 64 6.86 -10.32 -3.97
N ALA A 65 6.27 -9.92 -2.84
CA ALA A 65 4.94 -9.34 -2.82
C ALA A 65 4.82 -8.05 -3.64
N ILE A 66 5.80 -7.13 -3.52
CA ILE A 66 5.82 -5.91 -4.33
C ILE A 66 6.00 -6.25 -5.82
N GLY A 67 6.94 -7.14 -6.14
CA GLY A 67 7.22 -7.53 -7.51
C GLY A 67 6.01 -8.16 -8.21
N GLU A 68 5.36 -9.10 -7.52
CA GLU A 68 4.18 -9.79 -8.02
C GLU A 68 2.98 -8.84 -8.15
N ALA A 69 2.68 -8.03 -7.12
CA ALA A 69 1.55 -7.10 -7.16
C ALA A 69 1.65 -6.09 -8.30
N VAL A 70 2.83 -5.49 -8.49
CA VAL A 70 3.06 -4.53 -9.60
C VAL A 70 2.89 -5.22 -10.95
N THR A 71 3.51 -6.40 -11.13
CA THR A 71 3.44 -7.15 -12.39
C THR A 71 2.00 -7.52 -12.75
N ARG A 72 1.22 -8.03 -11.79
CA ARG A 72 -0.18 -8.40 -12.02
C ARG A 72 -1.04 -7.19 -12.36
N THR A 73 -0.84 -6.06 -11.67
CA THR A 73 -1.57 -4.83 -11.97
C THR A 73 -1.20 -4.29 -13.36
N ASP A 74 0.06 -4.39 -13.80
CA ASP A 74 0.41 -4.07 -15.20
C ASP A 74 -0.29 -4.96 -16.21
N GLU A 75 -0.32 -6.27 -15.98
CA GLU A 75 -0.98 -7.23 -16.86
C GLU A 75 -2.48 -6.92 -16.98
N GLN A 76 -3.13 -6.56 -15.87
CA GLN A 76 -4.52 -6.09 -15.85
C GLN A 76 -4.70 -4.82 -16.67
N ILE A 77 -3.83 -3.82 -16.51
CA ILE A 77 -3.91 -2.55 -17.25
C ILE A 77 -3.62 -2.76 -18.75
N ALA A 78 -2.69 -3.64 -19.09
CA ALA A 78 -2.24 -3.88 -20.46
C ALA A 78 -3.37 -4.40 -21.36
N VAL A 79 -4.29 -5.19 -20.80
CA VAL A 79 -5.44 -5.76 -21.53
C VAL A 79 -6.64 -4.80 -21.61
N LEU A 80 -6.60 -3.66 -20.93
CA LEU A 80 -7.67 -2.66 -21.01
C LEU A 80 -7.56 -1.82 -22.29
N ASP A 81 -8.73 -1.53 -22.87
CA ASP A 81 -8.89 -0.54 -23.93
C ASP A 81 -8.31 0.81 -23.47
N ALA A 82 -7.76 1.60 -24.40
CA ALA A 82 -7.09 2.85 -24.08
C ALA A 82 -7.94 3.82 -23.24
N GLY A 83 -9.25 3.91 -23.50
CA GLY A 83 -10.18 4.75 -22.73
C GLY A 83 -10.66 4.16 -21.40
N ARG A 84 -10.18 2.96 -21.03
CA ARG A 84 -10.46 2.30 -19.75
C ARG A 84 -9.23 2.13 -18.89
N ARG A 85 -8.05 2.50 -19.40
CA ARG A 85 -6.81 2.48 -18.60
C ARG A 85 -6.92 3.55 -17.52
N PRO A 86 -6.44 3.25 -16.30
CA PRO A 86 -6.48 4.24 -15.23
C PRO A 86 -5.56 5.41 -15.58
N ASP A 87 -6.02 6.63 -15.30
CA ASP A 87 -5.19 7.83 -15.35
C ASP A 87 -4.13 7.83 -14.23
N GLU A 88 -4.41 7.09 -13.16
CA GLU A 88 -3.59 7.04 -11.95
C GLU A 88 -3.56 5.64 -11.34
N VAL A 89 -2.36 5.21 -10.89
CA VAL A 89 -2.19 3.96 -10.15
C VAL A 89 -1.43 4.22 -8.86
N ILE A 90 -2.02 3.80 -7.74
CA ILE A 90 -1.45 3.99 -6.41
C ILE A 90 -1.24 2.63 -5.75
N ALA A 91 0.01 2.29 -5.48
CA ALA A 91 0.40 1.09 -4.78
C ALA A 91 0.68 1.40 -3.31
N VAL A 92 -0.22 0.99 -2.42
CA VAL A 92 -0.05 1.11 -0.97
C VAL A 92 0.51 -0.21 -0.43
N ILE A 93 1.69 -0.12 0.18
CA ILE A 93 2.42 -1.27 0.73
C ILE A 93 2.39 -1.13 2.25
N GLN A 94 1.77 -2.09 2.94
CA GLN A 94 1.67 -2.12 4.39
C GLN A 94 2.32 -3.39 4.94
N THR A 95 3.21 -3.26 5.91
CA THR A 95 3.86 -4.41 6.55
C THR A 95 4.30 -4.12 7.99
N ASP A 96 4.13 -5.08 8.89
CA ASP A 96 4.60 -5.02 10.28
C ASP A 96 5.96 -5.73 10.49
N GLY A 97 6.54 -6.29 9.43
CA GLY A 97 7.73 -7.14 9.52
C GLY A 97 8.84 -6.76 8.54
N GLN A 98 10.02 -7.32 8.79
CA GLN A 98 11.19 -7.14 7.94
C GLN A 98 11.25 -8.23 6.87
N GLU A 99 11.64 -7.84 5.67
CA GLU A 99 11.96 -8.76 4.58
C GLU A 99 12.95 -9.85 5.03
N ASN A 100 12.55 -11.12 4.91
CA ASN A 100 13.36 -12.28 5.31
C ASN A 100 13.04 -13.57 4.55
N ALA A 101 12.20 -13.52 3.51
CA ALA A 101 11.68 -14.73 2.85
C ALA A 101 11.57 -14.65 1.32
N SER A 102 11.80 -13.48 0.69
CA SER A 102 11.74 -13.31 -0.75
C SER A 102 12.80 -14.13 -1.50
N ARG A 103 12.44 -14.62 -2.68
CA ARG A 103 13.27 -15.50 -3.53
C ARG A 103 13.34 -15.05 -4.98
N GLU A 104 12.29 -14.47 -5.52
CA GLU A 104 12.20 -14.07 -6.94
C GLU A 104 12.72 -12.64 -7.14
N TYR A 105 12.39 -11.76 -6.20
CA TYR A 105 12.78 -10.36 -6.20
C TYR A 105 13.74 -10.05 -5.05
N ASN A 106 14.62 -9.09 -5.31
CA ASN A 106 15.46 -8.47 -4.30
C ASN A 106 15.30 -6.94 -4.33
N ALA A 107 15.82 -6.26 -3.31
CA ALA A 107 15.72 -4.79 -3.20
C ALA A 107 16.09 -4.04 -4.49
N ARG A 108 17.17 -4.45 -5.17
CA ARG A 108 17.61 -3.81 -6.43
C ARG A 108 16.63 -4.07 -7.58
N GLY A 109 16.05 -5.27 -7.65
CA GLY A 109 15.01 -5.62 -8.61
C GLY A 109 13.76 -4.78 -8.41
N VAL A 110 13.25 -4.76 -7.18
CA VAL A 110 12.08 -3.96 -6.78
C VAL A 110 12.34 -2.47 -7.05
N LYS A 111 13.52 -1.95 -6.70
CA LYS A 111 13.89 -0.55 -6.96
C LYS A 111 13.80 -0.16 -8.43
N ARG A 112 14.28 -1.02 -9.32
CA ARG A 112 14.16 -0.77 -10.78
C ARG A 112 12.72 -0.83 -11.25
N LEU A 113 11.93 -1.77 -10.72
CA LEU A 113 10.52 -1.93 -11.05
C LEU A 113 9.72 -0.68 -10.64
N ILE A 114 9.85 -0.27 -9.37
CA ILE A 114 9.23 0.95 -8.83
C ILE A 114 9.65 2.18 -9.65
N ALA A 115 10.94 2.37 -9.90
CA ALA A 115 11.42 3.53 -10.67
C ALA A 115 10.84 3.57 -12.10
N THR A 116 10.67 2.41 -12.74
CA THR A 116 10.07 2.33 -14.08
C THR A 116 8.60 2.70 -14.06
N ARG A 117 7.87 2.29 -13.01
CA ARG A 117 6.43 2.59 -12.87
C ARG A 117 6.16 4.03 -12.42
N GLN A 118 7.02 4.60 -11.58
CA GLN A 118 6.98 6.03 -11.26
C GLN A 118 7.13 6.90 -12.51
N GLN A 119 7.99 6.52 -13.47
CA GLN A 119 8.08 7.22 -14.76
C GLN A 119 6.81 7.10 -15.61
N SER A 120 5.97 6.10 -15.32
CA SER A 120 4.67 5.88 -15.96
C SER A 120 3.50 6.43 -15.14
N GLY A 121 3.78 7.27 -14.13
CA GLY A 121 2.75 7.93 -13.32
C GLY A 121 2.30 7.17 -12.08
N TRP A 122 2.92 6.04 -11.72
CA TRP A 122 2.52 5.32 -10.50
C TRP A 122 3.04 6.00 -9.24
N THR A 123 2.19 6.04 -8.22
CA THR A 123 2.54 6.47 -6.87
C THR A 123 2.72 5.26 -5.96
N PHE A 124 3.77 5.29 -5.13
CA PHE A 124 4.05 4.24 -4.15
C PHE A 124 4.01 4.83 -2.74
N VAL A 125 3.23 4.21 -1.87
CA VAL A 125 3.06 4.58 -0.46
C VAL A 125 3.53 3.43 0.41
N PHE A 126 4.40 3.69 1.39
CA PHE A 126 4.96 2.65 2.24
C PHE A 126 4.62 2.90 3.71
N LEU A 127 3.92 1.96 4.33
CA LEU A 127 3.49 2.01 5.72
C LEU A 127 4.14 0.83 6.45
N SER A 128 4.91 1.09 7.51
CA SER A 128 5.43 0.00 8.31
C SER A 128 5.47 0.25 9.80
N ALA A 129 5.16 -0.81 10.57
CA ALA A 129 5.31 -0.82 12.01
C ALA A 129 6.75 -1.11 12.48
N ASP A 130 7.66 -1.42 11.55
CA ASP A 130 9.05 -1.68 11.86
C ASP A 130 9.86 -0.36 11.87
N PRO A 131 10.73 -0.11 12.87
CA PRO A 131 11.53 1.12 12.95
C PRO A 131 12.45 1.38 11.75
N SER A 132 12.77 0.35 10.96
CA SER A 132 13.55 0.47 9.73
C SER A 132 12.73 0.87 8.50
N ALA A 133 11.45 1.19 8.64
CA ALA A 133 10.53 1.55 7.54
C ALA A 133 11.17 2.46 6.48
N PHE A 134 11.79 3.56 6.91
CA PHE A 134 12.44 4.51 6.00
C PHE A 134 13.67 3.94 5.30
N ALA A 135 14.45 3.10 5.97
CA ALA A 135 15.61 2.46 5.36
C ALA A 135 15.18 1.41 4.32
N VAL A 136 14.13 0.64 4.61
CA VAL A 136 13.55 -0.32 3.67
C VAL A 136 12.96 0.41 2.46
N ALA A 137 12.13 1.44 2.68
CA ALA A 137 11.56 2.25 1.62
C ALA A 137 12.63 2.87 0.70
N ASP A 138 13.69 3.45 1.28
CA ASP A 138 14.82 4.02 0.51
C ASP A 138 15.57 2.96 -0.32
N SER A 139 15.75 1.76 0.26
CA SER A 139 16.39 0.63 -0.43
C SER A 139 15.64 0.19 -1.68
N VAL A 140 14.31 0.40 -1.72
CA VAL A 140 13.46 0.11 -2.88
C VAL A 140 13.03 1.37 -3.66
N GLY A 141 13.52 2.55 -3.28
CA GLY A 141 13.32 3.80 -4.04
C GLY A 141 11.97 4.49 -3.80
N ILE A 142 11.32 4.27 -2.65
CA ILE A 142 10.09 4.98 -2.26
C ILE A 142 10.48 6.23 -1.45
N SER A 143 9.84 7.37 -1.75
CA SER A 143 10.14 8.65 -1.10
C SER A 143 9.79 8.64 0.38
N ARG A 144 10.56 9.39 1.18
CA ARG A 144 10.22 9.65 2.59
C ARG A 144 8.87 10.36 2.73
N ASP A 145 8.49 11.18 1.76
CA ASP A 145 7.24 11.95 1.78
C ASP A 145 6.01 11.03 1.77
N THR A 146 6.09 9.89 1.08
CA THR A 146 5.04 8.86 1.01
C THR A 146 5.36 7.63 1.86
N THR A 147 6.27 7.78 2.83
CA THR A 147 6.62 6.73 3.80
C THR A 147 6.23 7.12 5.21
N ILE A 148 5.57 6.21 5.94
CA ILE A 148 5.28 6.33 7.36
C ILE A 148 5.80 5.12 8.14
N HIS A 149 6.49 5.41 9.25
CA HIS A 149 6.66 4.48 10.36
C HIS A 149 5.56 4.72 11.39
N TYR A 150 4.95 3.66 11.89
CA TYR A 150 3.87 3.77 12.86
C TYR A 150 4.02 2.81 14.04
N GLY A 151 3.44 3.18 15.18
CA GLY A 151 3.34 2.29 16.33
C GLY A 151 2.42 1.10 16.08
N GLY A 152 2.69 -0.09 16.62
CA GLY A 152 1.82 -1.26 16.39
C GLY A 152 0.35 -1.02 16.77
N ASP A 153 0.10 -0.16 17.77
CA ASP A 153 -1.22 0.30 18.24
C ASP A 153 -1.84 1.41 17.36
N LYS A 154 -1.11 1.90 16.36
CA LYS A 154 -1.48 2.99 15.45
C LYS A 154 -1.81 2.54 14.04
N THR A 155 -2.04 1.24 13.85
CA THR A 155 -2.36 0.65 12.53
C THR A 155 -3.58 1.33 11.91
N ARG A 156 -4.68 1.47 12.66
CA ARG A 156 -5.91 2.09 12.17
C ARG A 156 -5.73 3.58 11.84
N ASP A 157 -5.12 4.33 12.76
CA ASP A 157 -4.86 5.77 12.60
C ASP A 157 -4.00 6.01 11.34
N THR A 158 -2.96 5.20 11.16
CA THR A 158 -2.04 5.30 10.01
C THR A 158 -2.72 4.99 8.69
N LEU A 159 -3.55 3.94 8.62
CA LEU A 159 -4.30 3.61 7.40
C LEU A 159 -5.34 4.70 7.08
N THR A 160 -5.94 5.31 8.11
CA THR A 160 -6.84 6.46 7.94
C THR A 160 -6.08 7.66 7.34
N SER A 161 -4.92 8.03 7.91
CA SER A 161 -4.07 9.09 7.38
C SER A 161 -3.55 8.79 5.96
N ALA A 162 -3.22 7.53 5.67
CA ALA A 162 -2.85 7.12 4.31
C ALA A 162 -4.01 7.33 3.34
N GLY A 163 -5.24 7.00 3.74
CA GLY A 163 -6.42 7.22 2.90
C GLY A 163 -6.66 8.69 2.61
N GLN A 164 -6.53 9.55 3.63
CA GLN A 164 -6.67 11.00 3.49
C GLN A 164 -5.56 11.61 2.63
N MET A 165 -4.31 11.18 2.82
CA MET A 165 -3.17 11.62 2.02
C MET A 165 -3.34 11.23 0.55
N VAL A 166 -3.79 10.01 0.29
CA VAL A 166 -4.06 9.53 -1.07
C VAL A 166 -5.20 10.33 -1.72
N ALA A 167 -6.33 10.50 -1.03
CA ALA A 167 -7.47 11.26 -1.55
C ALA A 167 -7.08 12.72 -1.88
N ARG A 168 -6.35 13.38 -0.97
CA ARG A 168 -5.78 14.72 -1.20
C ARG A 168 -4.81 14.74 -2.38
N GLY A 169 -3.99 13.70 -2.51
CA GLY A 169 -3.00 13.56 -3.56
C GLY A 169 -3.63 13.41 -4.94
N SER A 170 -4.69 12.61 -5.07
CA SER A 170 -5.40 12.40 -6.34
C SER A 170 -6.06 13.69 -6.86
N GLU A 171 -6.53 14.57 -5.96
CA GLU A 171 -7.07 15.87 -6.36
C GLU A 171 -5.98 16.91 -6.71
N SER A 172 -4.82 16.85 -6.04
CA SER A 172 -3.79 17.89 -6.12
C SER A 172 -2.58 17.55 -7.00
N GLY A 173 -2.38 16.26 -7.33
CA GLY A 173 -1.17 15.72 -7.94
C GLY A 173 0.04 15.67 -7.00
N VAL A 174 -0.13 15.96 -5.71
CA VAL A 174 0.97 16.01 -4.72
C VAL A 174 0.72 15.02 -3.59
N TYR A 175 1.53 13.96 -3.56
CA TYR A 175 1.50 12.93 -2.53
C TYR A 175 2.54 13.19 -1.46
N GLY A 176 2.09 13.29 -0.21
CA GLY A 176 2.99 13.45 0.93
C GLY A 176 2.23 13.56 2.24
N PHE A 177 2.77 12.87 3.25
CA PHE A 177 2.23 12.93 4.61
C PHE A 177 2.55 14.26 5.28
N THR A 178 1.54 14.89 5.88
CA THR A 178 1.71 16.09 6.70
C THR A 178 2.40 15.77 8.02
N GLU A 179 2.89 16.80 8.72
CA GLU A 179 3.45 16.61 10.07
C GLU A 179 2.38 16.07 11.04
N GLU A 180 1.14 16.54 10.94
CA GLU A 180 0.01 16.08 11.75
C GLU A 180 -0.28 14.58 11.52
N GLU A 181 -0.27 14.12 10.26
CA GLU A 181 -0.45 12.71 9.91
C GLU A 181 0.70 11.85 10.43
N ARG A 182 1.94 12.37 10.43
CA ARG A 182 3.12 11.70 10.98
C ARG A 182 3.11 11.65 12.51
N ASP A 183 2.58 12.68 13.16
CA ASP A 183 2.48 12.70 14.62
C ASP A 183 1.38 11.77 15.10
N ALA A 184 0.25 11.68 14.38
CA ALA A 184 -0.83 10.74 14.66
C ALA A 184 -0.41 9.26 14.57
N SER A 185 0.59 8.95 13.74
CA SER A 185 1.08 7.58 13.54
C SER A 185 2.06 7.10 14.62
N ARG A 186 2.56 8.00 15.49
CA ARG A 186 3.48 7.65 16.58
C ARG A 186 2.71 7.05 17.76
N SER A 187 3.23 5.98 18.37
CA SER A 187 2.72 5.53 19.67
C SER A 187 2.84 6.67 20.68
N GLY A 188 1.87 6.78 21.59
CA GLY A 188 1.99 7.67 22.73
C GLY A 188 3.10 7.17 23.65
N GLU A 189 3.97 8.07 24.11
CA GLU A 189 4.92 7.82 25.21
C GLU A 189 4.20 7.46 26.52
#